data_AF-A0A8H6XIF4-F1
#
_entry.id   AF-A0A8H6XIF4-F1
#
_cell.length_a   1.000
_cell.length_b   1.000
_cell.length_c   1.000
_cell.angle_alpha   90.00
_cell.angle_beta   90.00
_cell.angle_gamma   90.00
#
_symmetry.space_group_name_H-M   'P 1'
#
loop_
_entity.id
_entity.type
_entity.pdbx_description
1 polymer ?
#
loop_
_entity_poly.entity_id
_entity_poly.type
_entity_poly.pdbx_seq_one_letter_code
_entity_poly.pdbx_strand_id
1 'polypeptide(L)'
;MATAAILRRRLDAARKEQASQRQAFELFSLQQAVQVPEWKRIVEEYEADNTQKNPYSLKISGLTEAEVKLQFATEEEEEAKKGFPALHEVSRSGFITAGLELEDQQRRTRVQAELKKAGTTAMVINMKSLRAKLNRGIAKFRILQATYTPAAIQALAKRVTPVDELPEDIPLMLPSALTEAERDGGGLCEGAG
;
A
#
# COMPACT_ATOMS: atom_id res chain seq x y z
N MET A 1 -37.51 2.68 37.64
CA MET A 1 -37.64 4.09 37.22
C MET A 1 -36.27 4.68 36.86
N ALA A 2 -35.70 4.30 35.71
CA ALA A 2 -34.39 4.79 35.26
C ALA A 2 -34.35 5.08 33.73
N THR A 3 -35.52 5.27 33.11
CA THR A 3 -35.66 5.37 31.65
C THR A 3 -35.55 6.82 31.15
N ALA A 4 -36.13 7.79 31.86
CA ALA A 4 -36.15 9.19 31.43
C ALA A 4 -34.75 9.85 31.39
N ALA A 5 -33.91 9.57 32.38
CA ALA A 5 -32.54 10.11 32.44
C ALA A 5 -31.65 9.57 31.31
N ILE A 6 -31.80 8.30 30.96
CA ILE A 6 -31.08 7.67 29.84
C ILE A 6 -31.54 8.26 28.51
N LEU A 7 -32.85 8.40 28.30
CA LEU A 7 -33.40 9.01 27.09
C LEU A 7 -32.93 10.45 26.90
N ARG A 8 -32.88 11.23 27.98
CA ARG A 8 -32.37 12.61 27.95
C ARG A 8 -30.89 12.66 27.52
N ARG A 9 -30.03 11.85 28.12
CA ARG A 9 -28.61 11.77 27.74
C ARG A 9 -28.42 11.35 26.27
N ARG A 10 -29.23 10.41 25.78
CA ARG A 10 -29.21 9.99 24.36
C ARG A 10 -29.66 11.12 23.44
N LEU A 11 -30.69 11.87 23.81
CA LEU A 11 -31.16 13.02 23.04
C LEU A 11 -30.08 14.11 22.97
N ASP A 12 -29.42 14.41 24.09
CA ASP A 12 -28.35 15.42 24.14
C ASP A 12 -27.15 15.00 23.28
N ALA A 13 -26.76 13.72 23.35
CA ALA A 13 -25.72 13.16 22.48
C ALA A 13 -26.13 13.20 21.00
N ALA A 14 -27.36 12.80 20.67
CA ALA A 14 -27.86 12.81 19.30
C ALA A 14 -27.92 14.23 18.71
N ARG A 15 -28.26 15.24 19.51
CA ARG A 15 -28.25 16.65 19.07
C ARG A 15 -26.85 17.14 18.76
N LYS A 16 -25.87 16.80 19.61
CA LYS A 16 -24.48 17.16 19.37
C LYS A 16 -23.95 16.51 18.10
N GLU A 17 -24.24 15.22 17.92
CA GLU A 17 -23.84 14.46 16.74
C GLU A 17 -24.51 14.98 15.48
N GLN A 18 -25.82 15.26 15.53
CA GLN A 18 -26.56 15.85 14.41
C GLN A 18 -25.96 17.19 13.97
N ALA A 19 -25.58 18.05 14.92
CA ALA A 19 -24.95 19.33 14.59
C ALA A 19 -23.62 19.13 13.86
N SER A 20 -22.78 18.21 14.34
CA SER A 20 -21.51 17.85 13.70
C SER A 20 -21.71 17.28 12.29
N GLN A 21 -22.61 16.31 12.15
CA GLN A 21 -22.92 15.68 10.86
C GLN A 21 -23.49 16.69 9.87
N ARG A 22 -24.35 17.61 10.33
CA ARG A 22 -24.92 18.65 9.48
C ARG A 22 -23.85 19.61 8.97
N GLN A 23 -22.94 20.06 9.83
CA GLN A 23 -21.83 20.90 9.43
C GLN A 23 -20.92 20.20 8.41
N ALA A 24 -20.58 18.93 8.65
CA ALA A 24 -19.79 18.14 7.72
C ALA A 24 -20.50 17.95 6.36
N PHE A 25 -21.80 17.69 6.38
CA PHE A 25 -22.61 17.55 5.17
C PHE A 25 -22.70 18.85 4.38
N GLU A 26 -22.90 19.99 5.03
CA GLU A 26 -22.95 21.31 4.38
C GLU A 26 -21.61 21.64 3.73
N LEU A 27 -20.49 21.42 4.44
CA LEU A 27 -19.15 21.60 3.88
C LEU A 27 -18.90 20.72 2.66
N PHE A 28 -19.23 19.42 2.77
CA PHE A 28 -19.07 18.47 1.67
C PHE A 28 -19.95 18.87 0.47
N SER A 29 -21.19 19.27 0.72
CA SER A 29 -22.12 19.70 -0.33
C SER A 29 -21.60 20.93 -1.08
N LEU A 30 -21.00 21.90 -0.38
CA LEU A 30 -20.36 23.05 -1.00
C LEU A 30 -19.16 22.65 -1.87
N GLN A 31 -18.30 21.76 -1.37
CA GLN A 31 -17.13 21.28 -2.11
C GLN A 31 -17.50 20.52 -3.39
N GLN A 32 -18.63 19.79 -3.37
CA GLN A 32 -19.08 18.99 -4.51
C GLN A 32 -20.05 19.72 -5.44
N ALA A 33 -20.41 20.97 -5.15
CA ALA A 33 -21.45 21.71 -5.88
C ALA A 33 -21.21 21.78 -7.40
N VAL A 34 -19.95 21.77 -7.84
CA VAL A 34 -19.57 21.76 -9.27
C VAL A 34 -19.78 20.39 -9.92
N GLN A 35 -19.53 19.31 -9.18
CA GLN A 35 -19.55 17.93 -9.71
C GLN A 35 -20.93 17.28 -9.62
N VAL A 36 -21.75 17.66 -8.63
CA VAL A 36 -23.09 17.07 -8.42
C VAL A 36 -24.01 17.17 -9.64
N PRO A 37 -24.12 18.31 -10.36
CA PRO A 37 -25.02 18.40 -11.51
C PRO A 37 -24.62 17.44 -12.65
N GLU A 38 -23.33 17.34 -12.94
CA GLU A 38 -22.83 16.41 -13.96
C GLU A 38 -23.09 14.96 -13.56
N TRP A 39 -22.78 14.61 -12.30
CA TRP A 39 -23.02 13.27 -11.80
C TRP A 39 -24.50 12.88 -11.83
N LYS A 40 -25.39 13.78 -11.37
CA LYS A 40 -26.85 13.57 -11.42
C LYS A 40 -27.33 13.32 -12.84
N ARG A 41 -26.86 14.11 -13.81
CA ARG A 41 -27.20 13.91 -15.23
C ARG A 41 -26.80 12.52 -15.72
N ILE A 42 -25.58 12.06 -15.40
CA ILE A 42 -25.11 10.72 -15.81
C ILE A 42 -25.97 9.61 -15.17
N VAL A 43 -26.37 9.78 -13.90
CA VAL A 43 -27.26 8.83 -13.22
C VAL A 43 -28.66 8.81 -13.84
N GLU A 44 -29.26 9.97 -14.07
CA GLU A 44 -30.58 10.07 -14.72
C GLU A 44 -30.59 9.48 -16.13
N GLU A 45 -29.53 9.73 -16.92
CA GLU A 45 -29.34 9.16 -18.26
C GLU A 45 -29.20 7.63 -18.23
N TYR A 46 -28.54 7.08 -17.21
CA TYR A 46 -28.40 5.65 -17.01
C TYR A 46 -29.68 4.99 -16.48
N GLU A 47 -30.39 5.61 -15.54
CA GLU A 47 -31.66 5.10 -15.01
C GLU A 47 -32.77 5.11 -16.07
N ALA A 48 -32.73 6.07 -17.00
CA ALA A 48 -33.62 6.10 -18.15
C ALA A 48 -33.27 5.04 -19.20
N ASP A 49 -31.98 4.74 -19.40
CA ASP A 49 -31.49 3.74 -20.34
C ASP A 49 -30.26 3.00 -19.79
N ASN A 50 -30.51 1.78 -19.30
CA ASN A 50 -29.49 0.90 -18.73
C ASN A 50 -28.44 0.40 -19.73
N THR A 51 -28.57 0.71 -21.03
CA THR A 51 -27.53 0.44 -22.04
C THR A 51 -26.44 1.51 -22.07
N GLN A 52 -26.70 2.68 -21.46
CA GLN A 52 -25.72 3.75 -21.33
C GLN A 52 -24.63 3.42 -20.30
N LYS A 53 -23.59 4.26 -20.25
CA LYS A 53 -22.44 4.06 -19.37
C LYS A 53 -22.86 4.07 -17.90
N ASN A 54 -22.71 2.93 -17.23
CA ASN A 54 -23.04 2.79 -15.82
C ASN A 54 -22.14 3.70 -14.94
N PRO A 55 -22.70 4.73 -14.26
CA PRO A 55 -21.93 5.62 -13.40
C PRO A 55 -21.32 4.91 -12.19
N TYR A 56 -21.95 3.84 -11.72
CA TYR A 56 -21.50 3.05 -10.58
C TYR A 56 -20.41 2.04 -10.94
N SER A 57 -20.16 1.83 -12.24
CA SER A 57 -19.06 0.97 -12.67
C SER A 57 -17.72 1.63 -12.36
N LEU A 58 -16.82 0.87 -11.76
CA LEU A 58 -15.44 1.30 -11.58
C LEU A 58 -14.82 1.48 -12.97
N LYS A 59 -14.37 2.70 -13.28
CA LYS A 59 -13.52 2.95 -14.44
C LYS A 59 -12.15 2.33 -14.13
N ILE A 60 -12.00 1.02 -14.34
CA ILE A 60 -10.69 0.38 -14.30
C ILE A 60 -9.94 0.90 -15.53
N SER A 61 -9.16 1.96 -15.34
CA SER A 61 -8.27 2.49 -16.36
C SER A 61 -6.88 1.89 -16.16
N GLY A 62 -6.37 1.20 -17.18
CA GLY A 62 -5.02 0.60 -17.16
C GLY A 62 -5.04 -0.90 -16.97
N LEU A 63 -3.83 -1.48 -16.94
CA LEU A 63 -3.63 -2.90 -16.70
C LEU A 63 -3.86 -3.21 -15.22
N THR A 64 -4.58 -4.30 -14.96
CA THR A 64 -4.69 -4.87 -13.61
C THR A 64 -3.32 -5.40 -13.15
N GLU A 65 -3.11 -5.54 -11.83
CA GLU A 65 -1.87 -6.13 -11.29
C GLU A 65 -1.60 -7.52 -11.88
N ALA A 66 -2.66 -8.31 -12.09
CA ALA A 66 -2.55 -9.64 -12.69
C ALA A 66 -2.10 -9.58 -14.16
N GLU A 67 -2.62 -8.63 -14.94
CA GLU A 67 -2.20 -8.42 -16.32
C GLU A 67 -0.75 -7.92 -16.40
N VAL A 68 -0.33 -7.02 -15.51
CA VAL A 68 1.07 -6.57 -15.43
C VAL A 68 2.01 -7.73 -15.07
N LYS A 69 1.63 -8.58 -14.11
CA LYS A 69 2.41 -9.79 -13.77
C LYS A 69 2.50 -10.76 -14.94
N LEU A 70 1.41 -10.95 -15.68
CA LEU A 70 1.41 -11.79 -16.88
C LEU A 70 2.36 -11.22 -17.94
N GLN A 71 2.31 -9.90 -18.17
CA GLN A 71 3.19 -9.23 -19.11
C GLN A 71 4.68 -9.45 -18.74
N PHE A 72 5.05 -9.25 -17.47
CA PHE A 72 6.42 -9.50 -17.04
C PHE A 72 6.84 -10.96 -17.19
N ALA A 73 5.96 -11.91 -16.88
CA ALA A 73 6.24 -13.33 -17.08
C ALA A 73 6.48 -13.66 -18.57
N THR A 74 5.68 -13.08 -19.48
CA THR A 74 5.87 -13.28 -20.92
C THR A 74 7.18 -12.67 -21.42
N GLU A 75 7.57 -11.49 -20.94
CA GLU A 75 8.84 -10.84 -21.29
C GLU A 75 10.03 -11.67 -20.79
N GLU A 76 9.97 -12.19 -19.56
CA GLU A 76 11.02 -13.06 -18.99
C GLU A 76 11.16 -14.39 -19.76
N GLU A 77 10.06 -15.00 -20.21
CA GLU A 77 10.09 -16.19 -21.07
C GLU A 77 10.72 -15.91 -22.43
N GLU A 78 10.45 -14.74 -23.02
CA GLU A 78 11.06 -14.35 -24.29
C GLU A 78 12.56 -14.08 -24.16
N GLU A 79 12.99 -13.41 -23.08
CA GLU A 79 14.41 -13.19 -22.78
C GLU A 79 15.15 -14.52 -22.60
N ALA A 80 14.55 -15.48 -21.89
CA ALA A 80 15.10 -16.81 -21.73
C ALA A 80 15.24 -17.56 -23.07
N LYS A 81 14.24 -17.48 -23.95
CA LYS A 81 14.30 -18.06 -25.31
C LYS A 81 15.39 -17.42 -26.18
N LYS A 82 15.66 -16.13 -25.99
CA LYS A 82 16.73 -15.39 -26.67
C LYS A 82 18.12 -15.68 -26.10
N GLY A 83 18.22 -16.47 -25.02
CA GLY A 83 19.48 -16.89 -24.42
C GLY A 83 20.12 -15.85 -23.50
N PHE A 84 19.35 -14.84 -23.04
CA PHE A 84 19.87 -13.91 -22.04
C PHE A 84 20.08 -14.64 -20.70
N PRO A 85 21.25 -14.51 -20.06
CA PRO A 85 21.50 -15.15 -18.78
C PRO A 85 20.67 -14.49 -17.67
N ALA A 86 20.02 -15.32 -16.84
CA ALA A 86 19.34 -14.83 -15.65
C ALA A 86 20.37 -14.30 -14.64
N LEU A 87 20.17 -13.07 -14.16
CA LEU A 87 21.07 -12.42 -13.20
C LEU A 87 21.06 -13.12 -11.83
N HIS A 88 19.91 -13.68 -11.43
CA HIS A 88 19.70 -14.41 -10.19
C HIS A 88 18.59 -15.46 -10.41
N GLU A 89 18.44 -16.40 -9.47
CA GLU A 89 17.32 -17.37 -9.45
C GLU A 89 15.94 -16.69 -9.35
N VAL A 90 15.89 -15.48 -8.81
CA VAL A 90 14.66 -14.70 -8.64
C VAL A 90 14.60 -13.72 -9.78
N SER A 91 13.49 -13.60 -10.50
CA SER A 91 13.41 -12.65 -11.61
C SER A 91 13.29 -11.20 -11.14
N ARG A 92 13.45 -10.23 -12.06
CA ARG A 92 13.32 -8.79 -11.77
C ARG A 92 11.92 -8.47 -11.26
N SER A 93 10.89 -9.00 -11.92
CA SER A 93 9.49 -8.83 -11.49
C SER A 93 9.23 -9.53 -10.15
N GLY A 94 9.84 -10.70 -9.94
CA GLY A 94 9.79 -11.43 -8.67
C GLY A 94 10.41 -10.64 -7.51
N PHE A 95 11.53 -9.96 -7.73
CA PHE A 95 12.16 -9.09 -6.74
C PHE A 95 11.24 -7.93 -6.33
N ILE A 96 10.63 -7.23 -7.30
CA ILE A 96 9.70 -6.13 -7.02
C ILE A 96 8.48 -6.65 -6.26
N THR A 97 7.90 -7.78 -6.71
CA THR A 97 6.74 -8.40 -6.05
C THR A 97 7.07 -8.77 -4.60
N ALA A 98 8.23 -9.39 -4.35
CA ALA A 98 8.67 -9.75 -3.01
C ALA A 98 8.85 -8.51 -2.10
N GLY A 99 9.35 -7.40 -2.65
CA GLY A 99 9.47 -6.13 -1.93
C GLY A 99 8.12 -5.54 -1.54
N LEU A 100 7.16 -5.51 -2.47
CA LEU A 100 5.80 -5.00 -2.23
C LEU A 100 5.02 -5.86 -1.23
N GLU A 101 5.12 -7.19 -1.32
CA GLU A 101 4.51 -8.09 -0.35
C GLU A 101 5.09 -7.91 1.06
N LEU A 102 6.40 -7.66 1.16
CA LEU A 102 7.04 -7.41 2.44
C LEU A 102 6.61 -6.06 3.03
N GLU A 103 6.47 -5.02 2.21
CA GLU A 103 5.94 -3.71 2.64
C GLU A 103 4.50 -3.81 3.14
N ASP A 104 3.64 -4.55 2.44
CA ASP A 104 2.26 -4.80 2.89
C ASP A 104 2.24 -5.56 4.22
N GLN A 105 3.14 -6.54 4.41
CA GLN A 105 3.29 -7.22 5.71
C GLN A 105 3.71 -6.25 6.81
N GLN A 106 4.68 -5.35 6.57
CA GLN A 106 5.08 -4.33 7.55
C GLN A 106 3.90 -3.43 7.91
N ARG A 107 3.13 -2.94 6.91
CA ARG A 107 1.96 -2.09 7.13
C ARG A 107 0.89 -2.79 7.97
N ARG A 108 0.55 -4.04 7.64
CA ARG A 108 -0.42 -4.83 8.40
C ARG A 108 0.04 -5.04 9.84
N THR A 109 1.33 -5.35 10.06
CA THR A 109 1.88 -5.51 11.41
C THR A 109 1.84 -4.21 12.19
N ARG A 110 2.16 -3.05 11.57
CA ARG A 110 2.06 -1.74 12.20
C ARG A 110 0.62 -1.45 12.67
N VAL A 111 -0.37 -1.65 11.80
CA VAL A 111 -1.79 -1.47 12.15
C VAL A 111 -2.18 -2.41 13.30
N GLN A 112 -1.73 -3.67 13.28
CA GLN A 112 -2.00 -4.60 14.37
C GLN A 112 -1.31 -4.21 15.69
N ALA A 113 -0.11 -3.62 15.63
CA ALA A 113 0.59 -3.14 16.82
C ALA A 113 -0.15 -1.94 17.45
N GLU A 114 -0.64 -1.02 16.62
CA GLU A 114 -1.39 0.16 17.08
C GLU A 114 -2.74 -0.19 17.71
N LEU A 115 -3.52 -1.03 17.04
CA LEU A 115 -4.85 -1.44 17.51
C LEU A 115 -4.79 -2.22 18.83
N LYS A 116 -3.64 -2.80 19.15
CA LYS A 116 -3.54 -3.81 20.20
C LYS A 116 -2.57 -3.44 21.32
N LYS A 117 -2.39 -2.14 21.59
CA LYS A 117 -1.53 -1.61 22.67
C LYS A 117 -1.85 -2.14 24.08
N ALA A 118 -3.01 -2.77 24.31
CA ALA A 118 -3.41 -3.40 25.58
C ALA A 118 -3.81 -4.88 25.43
N GLY A 119 -2.89 -5.72 24.93
CA GLY A 119 -3.15 -7.10 24.52
C GLY A 119 -2.90 -8.18 25.58
N THR A 120 -3.66 -9.28 25.51
CA THR A 120 -3.44 -10.52 26.28
C THR A 120 -2.13 -11.23 25.91
N THR A 121 -1.64 -12.13 26.76
CA THR A 121 -0.37 -12.87 26.53
C THR A 121 -0.31 -13.58 25.18
N ALA A 122 -1.40 -14.22 24.75
CA ALA A 122 -1.50 -14.87 23.44
C ALA A 122 -1.25 -13.90 22.28
N MET A 123 -1.65 -12.65 22.46
CA MET A 123 -1.53 -11.61 21.47
C MET A 123 -0.10 -11.07 21.36
N VAL A 124 0.60 -10.95 22.49
CA VAL A 124 2.04 -10.63 22.54
C VAL A 124 2.84 -11.71 21.82
N ILE A 125 2.51 -12.99 22.02
CA ILE A 125 3.15 -14.11 21.33
C ILE A 125 2.95 -14.00 19.81
N ASN A 126 1.73 -13.72 19.37
CA ASN A 126 1.44 -13.53 17.94
C ASN A 126 2.21 -12.32 17.35
N MET A 127 2.30 -11.21 18.09
CA MET A 127 3.09 -10.06 17.62
C MET A 127 4.57 -10.41 17.48
N LYS A 128 5.14 -11.15 18.44
CA LYS A 128 6.53 -11.64 18.35
C LYS A 128 6.75 -12.55 17.15
N SER A 129 5.81 -13.45 16.84
CA SER A 129 5.93 -14.35 15.69
C SER A 129 5.85 -13.60 14.35
N LEU A 130 4.96 -12.60 14.24
CA LEU A 130 4.87 -11.71 13.08
C LEU A 130 6.17 -10.94 12.87
N ARG A 131 6.71 -10.32 13.92
CA ARG A 131 8.00 -9.61 13.89
C ARG A 131 9.16 -10.51 13.52
N ALA A 132 9.21 -11.74 14.04
CA ALA A 132 10.22 -12.72 13.66
C ALA A 132 10.11 -13.16 12.20
N LYS A 133 8.89 -13.24 11.64
CA LYS A 133 8.67 -13.48 10.21
C LYS A 133 9.15 -12.30 9.37
N LEU A 134 8.83 -11.07 9.77
CA LEU A 134 9.30 -9.85 9.10
C LEU A 134 10.81 -9.77 9.07
N ASN A 135 11.50 -9.99 10.20
CA ASN A 135 12.96 -9.99 10.25
C ASN A 135 13.59 -10.98 9.27
N ARG A 136 13.04 -12.19 9.18
CA ARG A 136 13.51 -13.19 8.20
C ARG A 136 13.22 -12.76 6.76
N GLY A 137 12.08 -12.14 6.51
CA GLY A 137 11.73 -11.57 5.21
C GLY A 137 12.68 -10.46 4.78
N ILE A 138 12.92 -9.50 5.68
CA ILE A 138 13.87 -8.39 5.47
C ILE A 138 15.26 -8.92 5.20
N ALA A 139 15.79 -9.86 6.01
CA ALA A 139 17.12 -10.43 5.79
C ALA A 139 17.26 -11.07 4.40
N LYS A 140 16.26 -11.84 3.95
CA LYS A 140 16.24 -12.43 2.60
C LYS A 140 16.17 -11.34 1.52
N PHE A 141 15.35 -10.32 1.73
CA PHE A 141 15.22 -9.21 0.79
C PHE A 141 16.52 -8.41 0.65
N ARG A 142 17.28 -8.22 1.74
CA ARG A 142 18.60 -7.56 1.70
C ARG A 142 19.60 -8.30 0.81
N ILE A 143 19.55 -9.64 0.78
CA ILE A 143 20.38 -10.45 -0.12
C ILE A 143 20.02 -10.16 -1.58
N LEU A 144 18.73 -10.11 -1.91
CA LEU A 144 18.28 -9.77 -3.26
C LEU A 144 18.65 -8.33 -3.65
N GLN A 145 18.56 -7.38 -2.71
CA GLN A 145 18.97 -5.99 -2.95
C GLN A 145 20.45 -5.87 -3.29
N ALA A 146 21.32 -6.76 -2.81
CA ALA A 146 22.74 -6.72 -3.17
C ALA A 146 22.96 -6.98 -4.67
N THR A 147 22.04 -7.71 -5.31
CA THR A 147 22.09 -8.01 -6.74
C THR A 147 21.29 -6.99 -7.56
N TYR A 148 20.07 -6.66 -7.12
CA TYR A 148 19.14 -5.84 -7.92
C TYR A 148 19.22 -4.34 -7.64
N THR A 149 19.53 -3.94 -6.41
CA THR A 149 19.53 -2.53 -5.99
C THR A 149 20.64 -2.25 -4.97
N PRO A 150 21.93 -2.32 -5.36
CA PRO A 150 23.03 -2.16 -4.40
C PRO A 150 23.01 -0.80 -3.68
N ALA A 151 22.54 0.23 -4.38
CA ALA A 151 22.38 1.58 -3.82
C ALA A 151 21.44 1.61 -2.61
N ALA A 152 20.43 0.75 -2.55
CA ALA A 152 19.55 0.62 -1.38
C ALA A 152 20.33 0.20 -0.13
N ILE A 153 21.29 -0.72 -0.28
CA ILE A 153 22.15 -1.16 0.83
C ILE A 153 23.05 -0.01 1.27
N GLN A 154 23.63 0.74 0.33
CA GLN A 154 24.48 1.89 0.65
C GLN A 154 23.70 2.99 1.38
N ALA A 155 22.48 3.30 0.93
CA ALA A 155 21.63 4.28 1.59
C ALA A 155 21.26 3.84 3.01
N LEU A 156 20.95 2.55 3.21
CA LEU A 156 20.69 1.99 4.54
C LEU A 156 21.90 2.03 5.46
N ALA A 157 23.11 1.81 4.93
CA ALA A 157 24.34 1.85 5.72
C ALA A 157 24.67 3.26 6.23
N LYS A 158 24.24 4.31 5.51
CA LYS A 158 24.42 5.72 5.92
C LYS A 158 23.37 6.18 6.95
N ARG A 159 22.33 5.38 7.18
CA ARG A 159 21.21 5.75 8.04
C ARG A 159 21.57 5.56 9.51
N VAL A 160 21.13 6.49 10.36
CA VAL A 160 21.17 6.32 11.81
C VAL A 160 20.06 5.34 12.21
N THR A 161 20.45 4.18 12.73
CA THR A 161 19.52 3.14 13.18
C THR A 161 19.13 3.36 14.64
N PRO A 162 17.83 3.52 14.97
CA PRO A 162 17.38 3.58 16.35
C PRO A 162 17.68 2.28 17.12
N VAL A 163 17.97 2.39 18.42
CA VAL A 163 18.32 1.24 19.28
C VAL A 163 17.17 0.22 19.37
N ASP A 164 15.93 0.70 19.40
CA ASP A 164 14.72 -0.12 19.53
C ASP A 164 13.88 -0.12 18.23
N GLU A 165 14.55 -0.17 17.08
CA GLU A 165 13.84 -0.20 15.79
C GLU A 165 13.06 -1.51 15.62
N LEU A 166 11.75 -1.38 15.39
CA LEU A 166 10.86 -2.51 15.18
C LEU A 166 10.90 -2.96 13.71
N PRO A 167 10.71 -4.26 13.41
CA PRO A 167 10.78 -4.78 12.04
C PRO A 167 9.79 -4.12 11.07
N GLU A 168 8.62 -3.72 11.56
CA GLU A 168 7.60 -3.00 10.80
C GLU A 168 7.98 -1.54 10.45
N ASP A 169 9.02 -0.99 11.05
CA ASP A 169 9.47 0.39 10.85
C ASP A 169 10.81 0.47 10.09
N ILE A 170 11.47 -0.67 9.86
CA ILE A 170 12.70 -0.74 9.05
C ILE A 170 12.36 -0.39 7.59
N PRO A 171 12.95 0.66 6.99
CA PRO A 171 12.70 1.04 5.62
C PRO A 171 13.25 -0.01 4.68
N LEU A 172 12.43 -0.49 3.75
CA LEU A 172 12.88 -1.46 2.76
C LEU A 172 13.79 -0.84 1.71
N MET A 173 13.65 0.46 1.42
CA MET A 173 14.36 1.17 0.34
C MET A 173 14.15 0.48 -1.02
N LEU A 174 12.89 0.40 -1.44
CA LEU A 174 12.53 -0.05 -2.79
C LEU A 174 13.06 0.93 -3.84
N PRO A 175 13.20 0.53 -5.12
CA PRO A 175 13.71 1.42 -6.18
C PRO A 175 13.04 2.79 -6.23
N SER A 176 11.72 2.86 -5.99
CA SER A 176 10.95 4.10 -5.97
C SER A 176 11.29 5.05 -4.81
N ALA A 177 11.91 4.54 -3.75
CA ALA A 177 12.33 5.32 -2.59
C ALA A 177 13.77 5.85 -2.71
N LEU A 178 14.50 5.46 -3.76
CA LEU A 178 15.85 5.93 -4.04
C LEU A 178 15.80 7.19 -4.93
N THR A 179 16.73 8.11 -4.69
CA THR A 179 16.93 9.25 -5.59
C THR A 179 17.35 8.77 -6.99
N GLU A 180 17.15 9.58 -8.02
CA GLU A 180 17.59 9.24 -9.39
C GLU A 180 19.09 8.93 -9.44
N ALA A 181 19.91 9.77 -8.79
CA ALA A 181 21.35 9.55 -8.70
C ALA A 181 21.74 8.23 -8.02
N GLU A 182 20.98 7.80 -7.00
CA GLU A 182 21.22 6.52 -6.33
C GLU A 182 20.77 5.32 -7.20
N ARG A 183 19.71 5.49 -8.00
CA ARG A 183 19.27 4.45 -8.95
C ARG A 183 20.30 4.25 -10.06
N ASP A 184 20.83 5.34 -10.60
CA ASP A 184 21.76 5.30 -11.72
C ASP A 184 23.16 4.84 -11.32
N GLY A 185 23.63 5.22 -10.11
CA GLY A 185 24.91 4.78 -9.56
C GLY A 185 24.96 3.30 -9.15
N GLY A 186 23.82 2.60 -9.22
CA GLY A 186 23.62 1.21 -8.84
C GLY A 186 23.66 0.22 -10.00
N GLY A 187 24.51 0.45 -11.00
CA GLY A 187 24.95 -0.59 -11.93
C GLY A 187 23.90 -1.08 -12.92
N LEU A 188 23.54 -0.25 -13.90
CA LEU A 188 23.03 -0.69 -15.20
C LEU A 188 23.24 0.41 -16.28
N CYS A 189 24.36 1.15 -16.28
CA CYS A 189 24.70 2.12 -17.33
C CYS A 189 26.20 2.48 -17.31
N GLU A 190 27.12 1.57 -17.64
CA GLU A 190 28.43 1.95 -18.20
C GLU A 190 28.91 0.83 -19.11
N GLY A 191 28.56 0.93 -20.39
CA GLY A 191 28.88 -0.08 -21.38
C GLY A 191 28.25 0.20 -22.74
N ALA A 192 28.53 1.37 -23.31
CA ALA A 192 28.61 1.63 -24.76
C ALA A 192 28.87 3.12 -25.00
N GLY A 193 30.07 3.45 -25.49
CA GLY A 193 30.48 4.81 -25.86
C GLY A 193 31.98 4.96 -25.77
#